data_AF-A0A0G1ESD0-F1
#
_entry.id   AF-A0A0G1ESD0-F1
#
_cell.length_a   1.000
_cell.length_b   1.000
_cell.length_c   1.000
_cell.angle_alpha   90.00
_cell.angle_beta   90.00
_cell.angle_gamma   90.00
#
_symmetry.space_group_name_H-M   'P 1'
#
loop_
_entity.id
_entity.type
_entity.pdbx_description
1 polymer ?
#
loop_
_entity_poly.entity_id
_entity_poly.type
_entity_poly.pdbx_seq_one_letter_code
_entity_poly.pdbx_strand_id
1 'polypeptide(L)'
;MQLLGWRRHGVKVANRICLSFYLADNELNIKSLAYPDDPYLIYWLASLQPLADFGTFNNLLADNAWAQNFIPHRYLVFKAANTQTVANSKLIWPEQALVGRLGDVLEYGARRLQLFLISRHKDSRLGDGSSAVVVSNNILKFHESDQRPQLAKNFRERQQQILAKYI
;
A
#
# COMPACT_ATOMS: atom_id res chain seq x y z
N MET A 1 -10.08 -7.92 -13.13
CA MET A 1 -8.62 -8.13 -12.96
C MET A 1 -8.19 -9.60 -13.03
N GLN A 2 -8.73 -10.50 -12.19
CA GLN A 2 -8.40 -11.94 -12.23
C GLN A 2 -8.81 -12.57 -13.57
N LEU A 3 -10.06 -12.33 -14.00
CA LEU A 3 -10.62 -12.82 -15.26
C LEU A 3 -9.96 -12.22 -16.51
N LEU A 4 -9.40 -11.01 -16.38
CA LEU A 4 -8.66 -10.32 -17.44
C LEU A 4 -7.18 -10.73 -17.49
N GLY A 5 -6.72 -11.58 -16.56
CA GLY A 5 -5.32 -12.02 -16.48
C GLY A 5 -4.31 -10.96 -16.05
N TRP A 6 -4.77 -9.78 -15.62
CA TRP A 6 -3.90 -8.65 -15.27
C TRP A 6 -3.38 -8.69 -13.83
N ARG A 7 -4.00 -9.47 -12.94
CA ARG A 7 -3.56 -9.62 -11.55
C ARG A 7 -2.33 -10.53 -11.46
N ARG A 8 -1.36 -10.12 -10.65
CA ARG A 8 -0.23 -10.98 -10.23
C ARG A 8 -0.74 -12.25 -9.54
N HIS A 9 -0.25 -13.41 -9.96
CA HIS A 9 -0.52 -14.69 -9.29
C HIS A 9 0.57 -15.73 -9.61
N GLY A 10 0.98 -16.51 -8.60
CA GLY A 10 2.02 -17.53 -8.74
C GLY A 10 3.28 -16.98 -9.41
N VAL A 11 3.69 -17.61 -10.51
CA VAL A 11 4.87 -17.23 -11.31
C VAL A 11 4.63 -16.03 -12.25
N LYS A 12 3.38 -15.58 -12.44
CA LYS A 12 3.05 -14.43 -13.31
C LYS A 12 3.17 -13.13 -12.54
N VAL A 13 4.38 -12.56 -12.55
CA VAL A 13 4.73 -11.35 -11.80
C VAL A 13 4.94 -10.12 -12.69
N ALA A 14 5.76 -10.23 -13.75
CA ALA A 14 6.09 -9.10 -14.61
C ALA A 14 4.88 -8.57 -15.39
N ASN A 15 4.76 -7.24 -15.52
CA ASN A 15 3.67 -6.54 -16.22
C ASN A 15 2.27 -6.92 -15.69
N ARG A 16 2.13 -7.01 -14.37
CA ARG A 16 0.88 -7.32 -13.67
C ARG A 16 0.62 -6.33 -12.55
N ILE A 17 -0.65 -6.19 -12.20
CA ILE A 17 -1.11 -5.34 -11.09
C ILE A 17 -1.08 -6.15 -9.80
N CYS A 18 -0.39 -5.61 -8.79
CA CYS A 18 -0.38 -6.16 -7.45
C CYS A 18 -1.53 -5.57 -6.63
N LEU A 19 -2.40 -6.43 -6.13
CA LEU A 19 -3.64 -6.10 -5.44
C LEU A 19 -3.55 -6.55 -3.97
N SER A 20 -2.43 -6.22 -3.32
CA SER A 20 -2.04 -6.73 -2.00
C SER A 20 -1.98 -5.67 -0.91
N PHE A 21 -2.23 -4.40 -1.24
CA PHE A 21 -2.19 -3.32 -0.27
C PHE A 21 -3.28 -2.28 -0.57
N TYR A 22 -4.14 -2.04 0.42
CA TYR A 22 -5.24 -1.09 0.38
C TYR A 22 -5.28 -0.31 1.69
N LEU A 23 -5.62 0.98 1.56
CA LEU A 23 -5.88 1.91 2.65
C LEU A 23 -7.24 2.54 2.39
N ALA A 24 -8.04 2.72 3.43
CA ALA A 24 -9.23 3.54 3.36
C ALA A 24 -8.84 5.03 3.48
N ASP A 25 -9.63 5.91 2.87
CA ASP A 25 -9.35 7.35 2.82
C ASP A 25 -9.33 8.01 4.20
N ASN A 26 -9.95 7.38 5.20
CA ASN A 26 -9.96 7.82 6.61
C ASN A 26 -8.78 7.27 7.44
N GLU A 27 -7.89 6.45 6.86
CA GLU A 27 -6.70 5.92 7.52
C GLU A 27 -5.52 5.79 6.53
N LEU A 28 -4.96 6.95 6.13
CA LEU A 28 -3.81 7.01 5.22
C LEU A 28 -2.45 6.95 5.94
N ASN A 29 -2.41 7.20 7.24
CA ASN A 29 -1.18 7.12 8.02
C ASN A 29 -0.73 5.65 8.19
N ILE A 30 0.42 5.30 7.63
CA ILE A 30 0.96 3.93 7.64
C ILE A 30 2.12 3.76 8.62
N LYS A 31 2.38 4.72 9.52
CA LYS A 31 3.47 4.65 10.50
C LYS A 31 3.37 3.39 11.37
N SER A 32 2.16 2.96 11.69
CA SER A 32 1.89 1.73 12.46
C SER A 32 2.36 0.45 11.75
N LEU A 33 2.55 0.50 10.42
CA LEU A 33 3.04 -0.62 9.61
C LEU A 33 4.58 -0.67 9.52
N ALA A 34 5.26 0.38 9.96
CA ALA A 34 6.72 0.49 9.92
C ALA A 34 7.37 -0.41 10.97
N TYR A 35 8.46 -1.08 10.60
CA TYR A 35 9.39 -1.59 11.60
C TYR A 35 10.22 -0.44 12.20
N PRO A 36 10.87 -0.63 13.37
CA PRO A 36 11.66 0.43 14.01
C PRO A 36 12.75 1.04 13.12
N ASP A 37 13.32 0.25 12.21
CA ASP A 37 14.28 0.67 11.19
C ASP A 37 13.84 0.06 9.85
N ASP A 38 13.04 0.80 9.08
CA ASP A 38 12.39 0.32 7.85
C ASP A 38 12.75 1.21 6.65
N PRO A 39 14.01 1.20 6.19
CA PRO A 39 14.42 1.98 5.02
C PRO A 39 13.58 1.61 3.78
N TYR A 40 13.15 0.36 3.66
CA TYR A 40 12.31 -0.06 2.55
C TYR A 40 10.98 0.69 2.53
N LEU A 41 10.26 0.76 3.65
CA LEU A 41 8.97 1.47 3.69
C LEU A 41 9.13 2.96 3.43
N ILE A 42 10.19 3.56 3.97
CA ILE A 42 10.53 4.97 3.75
C ILE A 42 10.75 5.24 2.26
N TYR A 43 11.62 4.46 1.60
CA TYR A 43 11.87 4.61 0.16
C TYR A 43 10.67 4.24 -0.70
N TRP A 44 9.87 3.25 -0.28
CA TRP A 44 8.63 2.88 -0.95
C TRP A 44 7.66 4.06 -0.97
N LEU A 45 7.41 4.69 0.17
CA LEU A 45 6.57 5.88 0.27
C LEU A 45 7.17 7.05 -0.53
N ALA A 46 8.51 7.21 -0.47
CA ALA A 46 9.24 8.24 -1.20
C ALA A 46 9.12 8.16 -2.73
N SER A 47 8.91 6.94 -3.25
CA SER A 47 8.91 6.62 -4.68
C SER A 47 7.52 6.39 -5.26
N LEU A 48 6.45 6.49 -4.44
CA LEU A 48 5.09 6.37 -4.94
C LEU A 48 4.78 7.44 -5.97
N GLN A 49 4.06 7.02 -7.02
CA GLN A 49 3.54 7.89 -8.04
C GLN A 49 2.03 7.69 -8.14
N PRO A 50 1.22 8.77 -8.05
CA PRO A 50 -0.22 8.65 -8.21
C PRO A 50 -0.55 8.33 -9.67
N LEU A 51 -1.36 7.28 -9.89
CA LEU A 51 -1.92 6.98 -11.20
C LEU A 51 -3.22 7.76 -11.45
N ALA A 52 -3.97 8.05 -10.38
CA ALA A 52 -5.20 8.82 -10.38
C ALA A 52 -5.31 9.54 -9.02
N ASP A 53 -6.21 10.54 -8.95
CA ASP A 53 -6.51 11.33 -7.76
C ASP A 53 -5.28 11.84 -6.97
N PHE A 54 -4.78 13.00 -7.39
CA PHE A 54 -3.71 13.69 -6.69
C PHE A 54 -4.12 14.23 -5.30
N GLY A 55 -5.42 14.41 -5.04
CA GLY A 55 -5.92 14.91 -3.76
C GLY A 55 -5.65 13.92 -2.64
N THR A 56 -6.13 12.70 -2.77
CA THR A 56 -5.89 11.61 -1.82
C THR A 56 -4.40 11.28 -1.69
N PHE A 57 -3.65 11.34 -2.79
CA PHE A 57 -2.19 11.17 -2.75
C PHE A 57 -1.49 12.25 -1.91
N ASN A 58 -1.90 13.52 -2.02
CA ASN A 58 -1.33 14.58 -1.19
C ASN A 58 -1.66 14.36 0.30
N ASN A 59 -2.88 13.91 0.62
CA ASN A 59 -3.26 13.56 1.98
C ASN A 59 -2.40 12.40 2.52
N LEU A 60 -2.16 11.36 1.70
CA LEU A 60 -1.27 10.25 2.05
C LEU A 60 0.14 10.74 2.39
N LEU A 61 0.71 11.66 1.60
CA LEU A 61 2.03 12.21 1.86
C LEU A 61 2.07 13.09 3.12
N ALA A 62 1.00 13.86 3.38
CA ALA A 62 0.87 14.71 4.55
C ALA A 62 0.79 13.88 5.85
N ASP A 63 -0.08 12.87 5.87
CA ASP A 63 -0.25 11.96 7.01
C ASP A 63 1.03 11.17 7.34
N ASN A 64 1.87 10.98 6.33
CA ASN A 64 3.16 10.29 6.47
C ASN A 64 4.37 11.21 6.42
N ALA A 65 4.22 12.47 6.84
CA ALA A 65 5.32 13.43 6.96
C ALA A 65 6.46 12.93 7.86
N TRP A 66 6.19 12.00 8.78
CA TRP A 66 7.21 11.36 9.63
C TRP A 66 8.35 10.71 8.82
N ALA A 67 8.08 10.21 7.61
CA ALA A 67 9.09 9.57 6.76
C ALA A 67 10.10 10.58 6.17
N GLN A 68 9.73 11.87 6.10
CA GLN A 68 10.61 12.93 5.60
C GLN A 68 11.84 13.13 6.49
N ASN A 69 11.76 12.77 7.77
CA ASN A 69 12.89 12.88 8.69
C ASN A 69 14.06 11.93 8.32
N PHE A 70 13.83 10.95 7.46
CA PHE A 70 14.80 9.92 7.11
C PHE A 70 15.43 10.12 5.73
N ILE A 71 14.89 11.02 4.91
CA ILE A 71 15.39 11.29 3.56
C ILE A 71 15.64 12.79 3.36
N PRO A 72 16.87 13.19 2.97
CA PRO A 72 17.22 14.61 2.86
C PRO A 72 16.54 15.32 1.67
N HIS A 73 16.06 14.55 0.69
CA HIS A 73 15.35 15.09 -0.47
C HIS A 73 13.87 14.74 -0.40
N ARG A 74 13.04 15.79 -0.48
CA ARG A 74 11.57 15.72 -0.54
C ARG A 74 11.14 14.74 -1.64
N TYR A 75 10.03 14.02 -1.40
CA TYR A 75 9.34 13.16 -2.36
C TYR A 75 9.54 13.68 -3.79
N LEU A 76 10.25 12.94 -4.62
CA LEU A 76 10.38 13.27 -6.03
C LEU A 76 9.00 12.99 -6.65
N VAL A 77 8.09 13.95 -6.54
CA VAL A 77 6.83 13.94 -7.25
C VAL A 77 7.18 14.17 -8.71
N PHE A 78 7.57 13.09 -9.39
CA PHE A 78 7.70 13.10 -10.82
C PHE A 78 6.30 13.32 -11.38
N LYS A 79 6.08 14.54 -11.89
CA LYS A 79 4.88 14.80 -12.69
C LYS A 79 4.99 13.88 -13.90
N ALA A 80 4.16 12.85 -13.97
CA ALA A 80 4.17 11.93 -15.10
C ALA A 80 4.04 12.74 -16.39
N ALA A 81 4.95 12.54 -17.34
CA ALA A 81 5.04 13.37 -18.55
C ALA A 81 3.74 13.39 -19.36
N ASN A 82 2.90 12.35 -19.21
CA ASN A 82 1.65 12.14 -19.93
C ASN A 82 0.44 12.04 -18.98
N THR A 83 0.25 13.04 -18.10
CA THR A 83 -1.00 13.13 -17.34
C THR A 83 -2.16 13.44 -18.28
N GLN A 84 -3.19 12.60 -18.28
CA GLN A 84 -4.44 12.87 -18.99
C GLN A 84 -5.50 13.30 -17.98
N THR A 85 -6.12 14.45 -18.22
CA THR A 85 -7.33 14.82 -17.49
C THR A 85 -8.48 14.00 -18.07
N VAL A 86 -8.88 12.94 -17.36
CA VAL A 86 -10.11 12.23 -17.70
C VAL A 86 -11.26 13.15 -17.28
N ALA A 87 -12.06 13.61 -18.23
CA ALA A 87 -13.27 14.36 -17.91
C ALA A 87 -14.11 13.55 -16.92
N ASN A 88 -14.70 14.20 -15.92
CA ASN A 88 -15.67 13.57 -15.03
C ASN A 88 -16.79 12.98 -15.89
N SER A 89 -16.69 11.70 -16.20
CA SER A 89 -17.70 11.04 -17.00
C SER A 89 -18.96 11.04 -16.15
N LYS A 90 -20.10 11.48 -16.71
CA LYS A 90 -21.41 11.38 -16.04
C LYS A 90 -21.85 9.93 -15.81
N LEU A 91 -21.03 8.95 -16.21
CA LEU A 91 -21.13 7.54 -15.82
C LEU A 91 -20.72 7.34 -14.34
N ILE A 92 -21.13 8.26 -13.46
CA ILE A 92 -21.08 8.11 -12.01
C ILE A 92 -22.35 7.33 -11.63
N TRP A 93 -22.38 6.03 -11.91
CA TRP A 93 -23.44 5.10 -11.50
C TRP A 93 -22.72 3.87 -10.88
N PRO A 94 -23.12 3.30 -9.73
CA PRO A 94 -24.27 3.54 -8.86
C PRO A 94 -23.85 3.94 -7.43
N GLU A 95 -22.72 4.61 -7.23
CA GLU A 95 -22.20 4.90 -5.89
C GLU A 95 -23.23 5.68 -5.05
N GLN A 96 -23.95 6.63 -5.67
CA GLN A 96 -25.09 7.33 -5.05
C GLN A 96 -26.24 6.40 -4.63
N ALA A 97 -26.49 5.31 -5.37
CA ALA A 97 -27.51 4.31 -5.00
C ALA A 97 -27.05 3.36 -3.90
N LEU A 98 -25.73 3.29 -3.67
CA LEU A 98 -25.11 2.58 -2.56
C LEU A 98 -24.93 3.47 -1.32
N VAL A 99 -25.14 4.79 -1.43
CA VAL A 99 -25.15 5.69 -0.27
C VAL A 99 -26.37 5.35 0.61
N GLY A 100 -26.11 4.84 1.81
CA GLY A 100 -27.12 4.52 2.83
C GLY A 100 -27.27 3.02 3.12
N ARG A 101 -28.42 2.63 3.68
CA ARG A 101 -28.62 1.29 4.28
C ARG A 101 -28.35 0.11 3.35
N LEU A 102 -28.62 0.26 2.04
CA LEU A 102 -28.35 -0.80 1.07
C LEU A 102 -26.85 -1.05 0.91
N GLY A 103 -26.04 0.03 0.82
CA GLY A 103 -24.60 -0.08 0.80
C GLY A 103 -24.06 -0.67 2.09
N ASP A 104 -24.58 -0.25 3.26
CA ASP A 104 -24.16 -0.79 4.55
C ASP A 104 -24.36 -2.32 4.65
N VAL A 105 -25.49 -2.82 4.15
CA VAL A 105 -25.80 -4.27 4.13
C VAL A 105 -24.87 -5.02 3.18
N LEU A 106 -24.64 -4.46 1.97
CA LEU A 106 -23.74 -5.05 0.99
C LEU A 106 -22.30 -5.08 1.50
N GLU A 107 -21.83 -3.98 2.10
CA GLU A 107 -20.50 -3.86 2.70
C GLU A 107 -20.35 -4.86 3.86
N TYR A 108 -21.35 -4.97 4.73
CA TYR A 108 -21.34 -5.96 5.79
C TYR A 108 -21.20 -7.40 5.25
N GLY A 109 -21.96 -7.74 4.20
CA GLY A 109 -21.90 -9.04 3.55
C GLY A 109 -20.54 -9.29 2.88
N ALA A 110 -20.04 -8.33 2.12
CA ALA A 110 -18.75 -8.38 1.44
C ALA A 110 -17.60 -8.54 2.44
N ARG A 111 -17.62 -7.77 3.54
CA ARG A 111 -16.67 -7.88 4.64
C ARG A 111 -16.67 -9.28 5.25
N ARG A 112 -17.85 -9.85 5.54
CA ARG A 112 -17.93 -11.22 6.10
C ARG A 112 -17.37 -12.26 5.14
N LEU A 113 -17.71 -12.16 3.85
CA LEU A 113 -17.18 -13.06 2.84
C LEU A 113 -15.65 -12.92 2.71
N GLN A 114 -15.14 -11.70 2.69
CA GLN A 114 -13.71 -11.42 2.61
C GLN A 114 -12.96 -12.00 3.81
N LEU A 115 -13.44 -11.75 5.03
CA LEU A 115 -12.84 -12.30 6.25
C LEU A 115 -12.87 -13.84 6.25
N PHE A 116 -13.96 -14.44 5.78
CA PHE A 116 -14.04 -15.89 5.62
C PHE A 116 -13.02 -16.44 4.61
N LEU A 117 -12.81 -15.75 3.49
CA LEU A 117 -11.81 -16.14 2.50
C LEU A 117 -10.39 -16.02 3.06
N ILE A 118 -10.10 -14.93 3.78
CA ILE A 118 -8.81 -14.70 4.44
C ILE A 118 -8.57 -15.79 5.49
N SER A 119 -9.55 -16.10 6.34
CA SER A 119 -9.40 -17.10 7.41
C SER A 119 -9.18 -18.52 6.89
N ARG A 120 -9.51 -18.80 5.62
CA ARG A 120 -9.22 -20.08 4.98
C ARG A 120 -7.78 -20.19 4.47
N HIS A 121 -7.03 -19.10 4.41
CA HIS A 121 -5.64 -19.11 3.99
C HIS A 121 -4.74 -19.53 5.16
N LYS A 122 -4.54 -20.85 5.29
CA LYS A 122 -3.82 -21.46 6.43
C LYS A 122 -2.36 -21.05 6.55
N ASP A 123 -1.73 -20.69 5.43
CA ASP A 123 -0.33 -20.29 5.38
C ASP A 123 -0.14 -18.78 5.64
N SER A 124 -1.20 -18.08 6.03
CA SER A 124 -1.14 -16.64 6.27
C SER A 124 -0.37 -16.31 7.54
N ARG A 125 0.43 -15.26 7.47
CA ARG A 125 1.12 -14.65 8.62
C ARG A 125 0.23 -13.72 9.44
N LEU A 126 -1.08 -13.75 9.22
CA LEU A 126 -2.03 -12.96 9.99
C LEU A 126 -1.90 -13.28 11.49
N GLY A 127 -1.61 -12.26 12.30
CA GLY A 127 -1.50 -12.39 13.74
C GLY A 127 -0.15 -12.91 14.26
N ASP A 128 0.88 -13.02 13.42
CA ASP A 128 2.24 -13.41 13.83
C ASP A 128 3.01 -12.31 14.61
N GLY A 129 2.36 -11.18 14.89
CA GLY A 129 2.96 -10.01 15.54
C GLY A 129 3.80 -9.12 14.61
N SER A 130 3.99 -9.51 13.34
CA SER A 130 4.66 -8.71 12.33
C SER A 130 3.67 -7.85 11.55
N SER A 131 4.18 -6.83 10.85
CA SER A 131 3.36 -6.01 9.93
C SER A 131 3.32 -6.58 8.51
N ALA A 132 3.68 -7.85 8.30
CA ALA A 132 3.71 -8.51 6.99
C ALA A 132 2.29 -8.67 6.40
N VAL A 133 1.36 -9.16 7.23
CA VAL A 133 -0.06 -9.29 6.90
C VAL A 133 -0.88 -8.51 7.91
N VAL A 134 -1.67 -7.56 7.43
CA VAL A 134 -2.54 -6.73 8.26
C VAL A 134 -3.94 -6.76 7.67
N VAL A 135 -4.91 -7.12 8.51
CA VAL A 135 -6.33 -7.14 8.16
C VAL A 135 -7.07 -6.39 9.23
N SER A 136 -7.48 -5.16 8.91
CA SER A 136 -8.33 -4.32 9.75
C SER A 136 -9.50 -3.79 8.91
N ASN A 137 -10.37 -2.98 9.52
CA ASN A 137 -11.49 -2.37 8.80
C ASN A 137 -11.02 -1.38 7.72
N ASN A 138 -9.85 -0.76 7.90
CA ASN A 138 -9.38 0.33 7.04
C ASN A 138 -8.06 0.00 6.31
N ILE A 139 -7.35 -1.06 6.71
CA ILE A 139 -6.08 -1.47 6.12
C ILE A 139 -6.14 -2.94 5.75
N LEU A 140 -5.82 -3.23 4.49
CA LEU A 140 -5.64 -4.59 3.99
C LEU A 140 -4.26 -4.71 3.36
N LYS A 141 -3.39 -5.51 3.96
CA LYS A 141 -2.03 -5.76 3.49
C LYS A 141 -1.74 -7.25 3.51
N PHE A 142 -1.26 -7.80 2.39
CA PHE A 142 -1.06 -9.23 2.19
C PHE A 142 0.35 -9.53 1.65
N HIS A 143 1.40 -9.27 2.44
CA HIS A 143 2.79 -9.56 2.08
C HIS A 143 3.35 -10.73 2.91
N GLU A 144 2.95 -11.94 2.55
CA GLU A 144 3.37 -13.17 3.25
C GLU A 144 4.91 -13.36 3.27
N SER A 145 5.58 -12.99 2.17
CA SER A 145 7.05 -12.98 2.10
C SER A 145 7.59 -11.57 2.31
N ASP A 146 7.60 -11.14 3.57
CA ASP A 146 8.13 -9.82 3.95
C ASP A 146 9.66 -9.87 4.12
N GLN A 147 10.37 -9.25 3.18
CA GLN A 147 11.83 -9.16 3.17
C GLN A 147 12.37 -7.90 3.86
N ARG A 148 11.50 -7.01 4.35
CA ARG A 148 11.91 -5.72 4.95
C ARG A 148 12.92 -5.86 6.09
N PRO A 149 12.79 -6.84 7.04
CA PRO A 149 13.78 -7.01 8.10
C PRO A 149 15.19 -7.33 7.57
N GLN A 150 15.28 -8.19 6.54
CA GLN A 150 16.55 -8.53 5.91
C GLN A 150 17.12 -7.34 5.12
N LEU A 151 16.27 -6.59 4.42
CA LEU A 151 16.68 -5.39 3.70
C LEU A 151 17.22 -4.32 4.66
N ALA A 152 16.58 -4.12 5.81
CA ALA A 152 17.06 -3.19 6.84
C ALA A 152 18.45 -3.58 7.37
N LYS A 153 18.69 -4.88 7.60
CA LYS A 153 20.03 -5.38 7.97
C LYS A 153 21.06 -5.06 6.88
N ASN A 154 20.79 -5.44 5.64
CA ASN A 154 21.71 -5.22 4.52
C ASN A 154 21.98 -3.72 4.29
N PHE A 155 20.96 -2.88 4.45
CA PHE A 155 21.06 -1.44 4.32
C PHE A 155 22.05 -0.85 5.35
N ARG A 156 21.93 -1.23 6.62
CA ARG A 156 22.83 -0.79 7.70
C ARG A 156 24.28 -1.23 7.47
N GLU A 157 24.48 -2.49 7.11
CA GLU A 157 25.81 -3.02 6.81
C GLU A 157 26.47 -2.23 5.67
N ARG A 158 25.71 -1.95 4.60
CA ARG A 158 26.21 -1.16 3.48
C ARG A 158 26.49 0.28 3.87
N GLN A 159 25.64 0.90 4.68
CA GLN A 159 25.82 2.27 5.17
C GLN A 159 27.13 2.38 5.97
N GLN A 160 27.39 1.44 6.89
CA GLN A 160 28.63 1.41 7.69
C GLN A 160 29.87 1.25 6.81
N GLN A 161 29.83 0.35 5.82
CA GLN A 161 30.93 0.17 4.86
C GLN A 161 31.24 1.44 4.08
N ILE A 162 30.22 2.24 3.74
CA ILE A 162 30.42 3.49 3.02
C ILE A 162 31.02 4.54 3.95
N LEU A 163 30.47 4.72 5.16
CA LEU A 163 30.97 5.70 6.13
C LEU A 163 32.42 5.41 6.53
N ALA A 164 32.80 4.15 6.70
CA ALA A 164 34.17 3.74 6.99
C ALA A 164 35.19 4.05 5.88
N LYS A 165 34.76 4.46 4.68
CA LYS A 165 35.66 4.94 3.62
C LYS A 165 35.97 6.43 3.72
N TYR A 166 35.18 7.18 4.49
CA TYR A 166 35.27 8.64 4.62
C TYR A 166 35.71 9.09 6.02
N ILE A 167 35.90 8.14 6.94
CA ILE A 167 36.53 8.31 8.26
C ILE A 167 37.91 7.66 8.17
#